data_AF-A0A0J5JQ07-F1
#
_entry.id   AF-A0A0J5JQ07-F1
#
_cell.length_a   1.000
_cell.length_b   1.000
_cell.length_c   1.000
_cell.angle_alpha   90.00
_cell.angle_beta   90.00
_cell.angle_gamma   90.00
#
_symmetry.space_group_name_H-M   'P 1'
#
loop_
_entity.id
_entity.type
_entity.pdbx_description
1 polymer ?
#
loop_
_entity_poly.entity_id
_entity_poly.type
_entity_poly.pdbx_seq_one_letter_code
_entity_poly.pdbx_strand_id
1 'polypeptide(L)'
;MFLFIIGNYFHEEPKLQVEMIAFNELTAEERSRILVSPKDSSVQEMTVDEELASQLNTVRVGASLYKVIFNHTQTDSKGNLFVYVDMEREEVVGKGNVGE
;
A
#
# COMPACT_ATOMS: atom_id res chain seq x y z
N MET A 1 42.80 -3.55 -32.00
CA MET A 1 41.56 -4.27 -31.65
C MET A 1 41.36 -4.10 -30.16
N PHE A 2 40.52 -3.14 -29.75
CA PHE A 2 40.16 -2.92 -28.35
C PHE A 2 38.68 -3.28 -28.20
N LEU A 3 38.41 -4.26 -27.35
CA LEU A 3 37.06 -4.74 -27.04
C LEU A 3 36.54 -3.90 -25.87
N PHE A 4 35.54 -3.05 -26.10
CA PHE A 4 34.82 -2.36 -25.03
C PHE A 4 33.77 -3.32 -24.45
N ILE A 5 33.98 -3.79 -23.21
CA ILE A 5 32.92 -4.45 -22.45
C ILE A 5 32.07 -3.34 -21.83
N ILE A 6 30.92 -3.06 -22.45
CA ILE A 6 29.92 -2.17 -21.87
C ILE A 6 29.17 -2.99 -20.81
N GLY A 7 29.58 -2.86 -19.56
CA GLY A 7 28.79 -3.34 -18.44
C GLY A 7 27.50 -2.52 -18.34
N ASN A 8 26.38 -3.11 -18.75
CA ASN A 8 25.07 -2.57 -18.42
C ASN A 8 24.88 -2.72 -16.91
N TYR A 9 25.17 -1.65 -16.16
CA TYR A 9 24.70 -1.48 -14.79
C TYR A 9 23.18 -1.34 -14.87
N PHE A 10 22.46 -2.45 -14.73
CA PHE A 10 21.04 -2.39 -14.36
C PHE A 10 20.98 -1.79 -12.96
N HIS A 11 20.72 -0.48 -12.89
CA HIS A 11 20.36 0.19 -11.66
C HIS A 11 18.85 0.04 -11.53
N GLU A 12 18.41 -1.04 -10.88
CA GLU A 12 17.02 -1.10 -10.42
C GLU A 12 16.86 -0.03 -9.33
N GLU A 13 16.05 1.00 -9.60
CA GLU A 13 15.70 1.94 -8.55
C GLU A 13 15.07 1.15 -7.39
N PRO A 14 15.47 1.41 -6.13
CA PRO A 14 14.93 0.67 -5.01
C PRO A 14 13.41 0.88 -4.97
N LYS A 15 12.63 -0.20 -5.15
CA LYS A 15 11.17 -0.15 -5.04
C LYS A 15 10.79 0.55 -3.73
N LEU A 16 9.88 1.53 -3.82
CA LEU A 16 9.40 2.25 -2.66
C LEU A 16 8.84 1.28 -1.61
N GLN A 17 8.96 1.68 -0.35
CA GLN A 17 8.33 0.96 0.76
C GLN A 17 6.81 1.03 0.59
N VAL A 18 6.11 -0.08 0.86
CA VAL A 18 4.66 -0.20 0.60
C VAL A 18 3.85 0.83 1.39
N GLU A 19 4.32 1.18 2.59
CA GLU A 19 3.75 2.22 3.44
C GLU A 19 3.81 3.60 2.80
N MET A 20 4.90 3.90 2.07
CA MET A 20 5.07 5.17 1.38
C MET A 20 4.17 5.27 0.15
N ILE A 21 4.01 4.16 -0.58
CA ILE A 21 3.06 4.07 -1.70
C ILE A 21 1.65 4.30 -1.19
N ALA A 22 1.25 3.59 -0.13
CA ALA A 22 -0.04 3.76 0.51
C ALA A 22 -0.27 5.22 0.97
N PHE A 23 0.74 5.85 1.59
CA PHE A 23 0.64 7.23 2.06
C PHE A 23 0.46 8.23 0.92
N ASN A 24 1.14 8.01 -0.20
CA ASN A 24 1.07 8.88 -1.38
C ASN A 24 -0.30 8.85 -2.07
N GLU A 25 -1.13 7.84 -1.83
CA GLU A 25 -2.50 7.74 -2.36
C GLU A 25 -3.57 8.36 -1.43
N LEU A 26 -3.17 8.84 -0.25
CA LEU A 26 -4.06 9.51 0.67
C LEU A 26 -4.35 10.96 0.27
N THR A 27 -5.56 11.43 0.54
CA THR A 27 -5.91 12.85 0.42
C THR A 27 -5.23 13.68 1.50
N ALA A 28 -5.19 15.01 1.35
CA ALA A 28 -4.63 15.90 2.36
C ALA A 28 -5.32 15.73 3.73
N GLU A 29 -6.64 15.53 3.74
CA GLU A 29 -7.42 15.31 4.96
C GLU A 29 -7.05 13.99 5.65
N GLU A 30 -6.94 12.91 4.86
CA GLU A 30 -6.50 11.60 5.37
C GLU A 30 -5.08 11.64 5.93
N ARG A 31 -4.14 12.29 5.21
CA ARG A 31 -2.76 12.47 5.67
C ARG A 31 -2.68 13.29 6.94
N SER A 32 -3.56 14.27 7.13
CA SER A 32 -3.57 15.11 8.33
C SER A 32 -3.85 14.33 9.62
N ARG A 33 -4.46 13.13 9.51
CA ARG A 33 -4.68 12.21 10.63
C ARG A 33 -3.42 11.41 11.01
N ILE A 34 -2.42 11.36 10.14
CA ILE A 34 -1.17 10.60 10.36
C ILE A 34 -0.17 11.54 11.04
N LEU A 35 -0.11 11.46 12.37
CA LEU A 35 0.75 12.31 13.20
C LEU A 35 2.16 11.72 13.43
N VAL A 36 2.34 10.44 13.08
CA VAL A 36 3.60 9.69 13.22
C VAL A 36 4.17 9.33 11.84
N SER A 37 5.33 8.69 11.80
CA SER A 37 5.92 8.27 10.52
C SER A 37 5.00 7.25 9.83
N PRO A 38 4.74 7.36 8.52
CA PRO A 38 4.06 6.32 7.75
C PRO A 38 4.72 4.94 7.87
N LYS A 39 6.03 4.90 8.16
CA LYS A 39 6.77 3.65 8.38
C LYS A 39 6.44 2.95 9.68
N ASP A 40 5.80 3.66 10.62
CA ASP A 40 5.33 3.07 11.88
C ASP A 40 4.00 2.33 11.68
N SER A 41 3.53 2.15 10.44
CA SER A 41 2.29 1.45 10.10
C SER A 41 2.41 -0.06 10.29
N SER A 42 1.25 -0.70 10.48
CA SER A 42 1.18 -2.16 10.46
C SER A 42 0.92 -2.65 9.03
N VAL A 43 1.79 -3.49 8.49
CA VAL A 43 1.62 -4.11 7.17
C VAL A 43 1.22 -5.57 7.32
N GLN A 44 0.13 -5.97 6.69
CA GLN A 44 -0.35 -7.36 6.67
C GLN A 44 -0.45 -7.84 5.22
N GLU A 45 0.03 -9.04 4.93
CA GLU A 45 -0.26 -9.71 3.67
C GLU A 45 -1.58 -10.49 3.82
N MET A 46 -2.45 -10.39 2.83
CA MET A 46 -3.71 -11.12 2.82
C MET A 46 -4.14 -11.53 1.43
N THR A 47 -4.91 -12.62 1.34
CA THR A 47 -5.55 -13.07 0.10
C THR A 47 -6.93 -12.44 -0.05
N VAL A 48 -7.26 -12.00 -1.25
CA VAL A 48 -8.58 -11.48 -1.60
C VAL A 48 -9.59 -12.62 -1.64
N ASP A 49 -10.58 -12.58 -0.76
CA ASP A 49 -11.76 -13.44 -0.82
C ASP A 49 -12.90 -12.79 -1.61
N GLU A 50 -14.04 -13.48 -1.75
CA GLU A 50 -15.20 -12.97 -2.50
C GLU A 50 -15.80 -11.71 -1.89
N GLU A 51 -15.77 -11.59 -0.55
CA GLU A 51 -16.29 -10.43 0.17
C GLU A 51 -15.44 -9.19 -0.10
N LEU A 52 -14.12 -9.32 0.08
CA LEU A 52 -13.17 -8.24 -0.18
C LEU A 52 -13.15 -7.88 -1.66
N ALA A 53 -13.26 -8.86 -2.56
CA ALA A 53 -13.37 -8.60 -3.99
C ALA A 53 -14.58 -7.72 -4.33
N SER A 54 -15.73 -8.00 -3.70
CA SER A 54 -16.93 -7.18 -3.83
C SER A 54 -16.73 -5.77 -3.29
N GLN A 55 -16.13 -5.62 -2.11
CA GLN A 55 -15.84 -4.30 -1.50
C GLN A 55 -14.88 -3.47 -2.36
N LEU A 56 -13.89 -4.10 -2.98
CA LEU A 56 -12.91 -3.45 -3.86
C LEU A 56 -13.41 -3.32 -5.32
N ASN A 57 -14.61 -3.81 -5.62
CA ASN A 57 -15.15 -3.90 -6.98
C ASN A 57 -14.14 -4.51 -7.98
N THR A 58 -13.48 -5.60 -7.56
CA THR A 58 -12.47 -6.32 -8.35
C THR A 58 -12.88 -7.77 -8.55
N VAL A 59 -12.38 -8.39 -9.62
CA VAL A 59 -12.59 -9.82 -9.91
C VAL A 59 -11.39 -10.68 -9.52
N ARG A 60 -10.39 -10.09 -8.85
CA ARG A 60 -9.10 -10.72 -8.48
C ARG A 60 -9.21 -11.60 -7.22
N VAL A 61 -10.26 -12.41 -7.07
CA VAL A 61 -10.36 -13.38 -5.97
C VAL A 61 -9.17 -14.34 -6.02
N GLY A 62 -8.53 -14.58 -4.88
CA GLY A 62 -7.31 -15.40 -4.75
C GLY A 62 -6.00 -14.64 -4.92
N ALA A 63 -6.02 -13.35 -5.31
CA ALA A 63 -4.81 -12.54 -5.36
C ALA A 63 -4.33 -12.15 -3.96
N SER A 64 -3.01 -12.07 -3.75
CA SER A 64 -2.43 -11.50 -2.53
C SER A 64 -2.33 -9.98 -2.64
N LEU A 65 -2.53 -9.29 -1.52
CA LEU A 65 -2.39 -7.84 -1.36
C LEU A 65 -1.67 -7.52 -0.06
N TYR A 66 -1.07 -6.33 0.01
CA TYR A 66 -0.68 -5.70 1.26
C TYR A 66 -1.81 -4.83 1.79
N LYS A 67 -2.17 -5.02 3.06
CA LYS A 67 -2.99 -4.09 3.84
C LYS A 67 -2.09 -3.27 4.75
N VAL A 68 -1.95 -1.98 4.45
CA VAL A 68 -1.24 -1.02 5.28
C VAL A 68 -2.24 -0.35 6.21
N ILE A 69 -2.04 -0.45 7.52
CA ILE A 69 -2.89 0.20 8.54
C ILE A 69 -2.05 1.29 9.21
N PHE A 70 -2.47 2.54 9.04
CA PHE A 70 -1.80 3.68 9.64
C PHE A 70 -2.16 3.80 11.12
N ASN A 71 -1.17 3.61 11.97
CA ASN A 71 -1.35 3.64 13.42
C ASN A 71 -1.74 5.04 13.90
N HIS A 72 -2.49 5.09 15.02
CA HIS A 72 -2.95 6.32 15.67
C HIS A 72 -3.84 7.23 14.79
N THR A 73 -4.49 6.67 13.77
CA THR A 73 -5.41 7.44 12.91
C THR A 73 -6.87 7.33 13.32
N GLN A 74 -7.21 6.40 14.22
CA GLN A 74 -8.55 6.26 14.79
C GLN A 74 -9.05 7.55 15.43
N THR A 75 -10.32 7.86 15.21
CA THR A 75 -11.07 8.95 15.85
C THR A 75 -12.33 8.38 16.49
N ASP A 76 -13.04 9.18 17.27
CA ASP A 76 -14.32 8.77 17.89
C ASP A 76 -15.37 8.33 16.85
N SER A 77 -15.27 8.84 15.62
CA SER A 77 -16.20 8.59 14.52
C SER A 77 -15.65 7.68 13.42
N LYS A 78 -14.38 7.30 13.45
CA LYS A 78 -13.73 6.51 12.39
C LYS A 78 -12.68 5.57 12.95
N GLY A 79 -12.63 4.37 12.38
CA GLY A 79 -11.52 3.43 12.58
C GLY A 79 -10.15 3.93 12.14
N ASN A 80 -9.13 3.09 12.32
CA ASN A 80 -7.81 3.34 11.74
C ASN A 80 -7.88 3.35 10.21
N LEU A 81 -7.26 4.33 9.59
CA LEU A 81 -7.12 4.40 8.14
C LEU A 81 -6.29 3.22 7.63
N PHE A 82 -6.78 2.53 6.61
CA PHE A 82 -6.06 1.47 5.92
C PHE A 82 -6.05 1.69 4.41
N VAL A 83 -5.05 1.12 3.75
CA VAL A 83 -4.89 1.11 2.29
C VAL A 83 -4.48 -0.27 1.83
N TYR A 84 -5.08 -0.74 0.73
CA TYR A 84 -4.71 -1.97 0.04
C TYR A 84 -3.80 -1.65 -1.13
N VAL A 85 -2.63 -2.30 -1.17
CA VAL A 85 -1.64 -2.19 -2.25
C VAL A 85 -1.44 -3.56 -2.85
N ASP A 86 -1.28 -3.63 -4.17
CA ASP A 86 -0.91 -4.87 -4.82
C ASP A 86 0.50 -5.36 -4.40
N MET A 87 0.78 -6.64 -4.62
CA MET A 87 2.05 -7.25 -4.20
C MET A 87 3.27 -6.74 -4.98
N GLU A 88 3.09 -6.29 -6.22
CA GLU A 88 4.16 -5.70 -7.02
C GLU A 88 4.49 -4.27 -6.58
N ARG A 89 3.60 -3.67 -5.76
CA ARG A 89 3.70 -2.33 -5.20
C ARG A 89 3.63 -1.25 -6.28
N GLU A 90 2.79 -1.47 -7.27
CA GLU A 90 2.60 -0.61 -8.44
C GLU A 90 1.25 0.11 -8.41
N GLU A 91 0.26 -0.45 -7.73
CA GLU A 91 -1.14 -0.05 -7.72
C GLU A 91 -1.74 -0.10 -6.30
N VAL A 92 -2.42 0.97 -5.91
CA VAL A 92 -3.33 0.96 -4.76
C VAL A 92 -4.71 0.56 -5.24
N VAL A 93 -5.22 -0.53 -4.68
CA VAL A 93 -6.47 -1.16 -5.12
C VAL A 93 -7.67 -0.76 -4.27
N GLY A 94 -7.45 -0.10 -3.13
CA GLY A 94 -8.52 0.45 -2.30
C GLY A 94 -8.05 1.04 -0.99
N LYS A 95 -8.92 1.75 -0.28
CA LYS A 95 -8.65 2.32 1.04
C LYS A 95 -9.94 2.52 1.84
N GLY A 96 -9.82 2.59 3.16
CA GLY A 96 -10.97 2.73 4.06
C GLY A 96 -10.55 2.93 5.51
N ASN A 97 -11.49 2.76 6.44
CA ASN A 97 -11.21 2.82 7.88
C ASN A 97 -11.59 1.48 8.54
N VAL A 98 -10.77 0.99 9.48
CA VAL A 98 -10.99 -0.24 10.25
C VAL A 98 -12.12 0.02 11.24
N GLY A 99 -13.36 -0.11 10.78
CA GLY A 99 -14.55 0.15 11.56
C GLY A 99 -15.71 0.56 10.66
N GLU A 100 -16.34 -0.44 10.04
CA GLU A 100 -17.78 -0.60 9.87
C GLU A 100 -18.12 -2.06 10.21
#